data_AF-A0A2E3MEV1-F1
#
_entry.id   AF-A0A2E3MEV1-F1
#
_cell.length_a   1.000
_cell.length_b   1.000
_cell.length_c   1.000
_cell.angle_alpha   90.00
_cell.angle_beta   90.00
_cell.angle_gamma   90.00
#
_symmetry.space_group_name_H-M   'P 1'
#
loop_
_entity.id
_entity.type
_entity.pdbx_description
1 polymer ?
#
loop_
_entity_poly.entity_id
_entity_poly.type
_entity_poly.pdbx_seq_one_letter_code
_entity_poly.pdbx_strand_id
1 'polypeptide(L)'
;TADVMASNGVIHVIDKVLMPPADLVDITAVAMSTGVHETLVAALAKANLVSALQADGPFTVFAPTDQAFTDAGIDLDTFNDDESIAALADILTYHVYAGAVESSAVTDGLTVTMLNGDDASFTVADGVVSIEGATVTTADVMASNGVIHVIDKVLMPPADVVDEPDVVTCDVTIGISSDGYGFSPAAVTIDVGQTVCWKWTDSEMGHNVKEVDGMKSTNYVDGGIYSGAAATTVDFHHTFTEDTIFYYACEPHISMDMFGKVTVGDGGVEPTTTPDNDDKEDNNTPGFLGVTVILATLGAVLFARMRQEDEL
;
A
#
# COMPACT_ATOMS: atom_id res chain seq x y z
N THR A 1 11.34 -39.34 40.61
CA THR A 1 10.84 -38.13 41.28
C THR A 1 10.22 -38.55 42.61
N ALA A 2 10.81 -38.11 43.72
CA ALA A 2 10.25 -38.35 45.05
C ALA A 2 10.40 -37.07 45.86
N ASP A 3 9.28 -36.42 46.11
CA ASP A 3 9.17 -35.35 47.10
C ASP A 3 9.28 -35.99 48.48
N VAL A 4 10.19 -35.48 49.30
CA VAL A 4 10.38 -35.96 50.68
C VAL A 4 9.72 -34.96 51.62
N MET A 5 8.59 -35.36 52.20
CA MET A 5 7.83 -34.53 53.13
C MET A 5 8.59 -34.38 54.46
N ALA A 6 8.72 -33.15 54.94
CA ALA A 6 9.28 -32.79 56.24
C ALA A 6 8.23 -32.10 57.11
N SER A 7 8.47 -32.01 58.41
CA SER A 7 7.53 -31.40 59.38
C SER A 7 7.24 -29.92 59.15
N ASN A 8 8.05 -29.26 58.32
CA ASN A 8 7.97 -27.83 58.03
C ASN A 8 8.14 -27.51 56.53
N GLY A 9 7.99 -28.49 55.63
CA GLY A 9 8.15 -28.26 54.20
C GLY A 9 8.27 -29.53 53.37
N VAL A 10 8.65 -29.36 52.11
CA VAL A 10 8.86 -30.45 51.16
C VAL A 10 10.27 -30.31 50.60
N ILE A 11 11.02 -31.41 50.57
CA ILE A 11 12.32 -31.48 49.91
C ILE A 11 12.08 -32.08 48.52
N HIS A 12 12.36 -31.31 47.47
CA HIS A 12 12.36 -31.81 46.10
C HIS A 12 13.72 -32.43 45.78
N VAL A 13 13.75 -33.73 45.52
CA VAL A 13 14.98 -34.41 45.10
C VAL A 13 15.24 -34.11 43.63
N ILE A 14 16.24 -33.28 43.38
CA ILE A 14 16.75 -32.92 42.05
C ILE A 14 18.05 -33.68 41.77
N ASP A 15 18.31 -33.98 40.50
CA ASP A 15 19.50 -34.71 40.05
C ASP A 15 20.66 -33.78 39.61
N LYS A 16 20.43 -32.47 39.63
CA LYS A 16 21.41 -31.43 39.31
C LYS A 16 21.33 -30.26 40.29
N VAL A 17 22.45 -29.56 40.49
CA VAL A 17 22.51 -28.35 41.30
C VAL A 17 21.71 -27.24 40.61
N LEU A 18 20.80 -26.57 41.33
CA LEU A 18 20.20 -25.33 40.87
C LEU A 18 21.27 -24.23 40.91
N MET A 19 21.79 -23.86 39.75
CA MET A 19 22.57 -22.63 39.62
C MET A 19 21.59 -21.46 39.52
N PRO A 20 21.83 -20.33 40.21
CA PRO A 20 21.10 -19.11 39.89
C PRO A 20 21.28 -18.82 38.40
N PRO A 21 20.30 -18.19 37.72
CA PRO A 21 20.50 -17.74 36.35
C PRO A 21 21.81 -16.95 36.30
N ALA A 22 22.71 -17.30 35.39
CA ALA A 22 23.84 -16.41 35.11
C ALA A 22 23.26 -15.03 34.76
N ASP A 23 23.87 -13.95 35.23
CA ASP A 23 23.51 -12.60 34.77
C ASP A 23 23.78 -12.57 33.27
N LEU A 24 22.74 -12.82 32.47
CA LEU A 24 22.83 -12.75 31.02
C LEU A 24 23.18 -11.30 30.67
N VAL A 25 24.02 -11.13 29.67
CA VAL A 25 24.30 -9.82 29.06
C VAL A 25 23.36 -9.61 27.88
N ASP A 26 23.19 -8.35 27.46
CA ASP A 26 22.30 -8.03 26.33
C ASP A 26 22.81 -8.61 25.00
N ILE A 27 21.94 -8.63 24.00
CA ILE A 27 22.23 -9.17 22.66
C ILE A 27 23.50 -8.55 22.05
N THR A 28 23.71 -7.25 22.22
CA THR A 28 24.88 -6.56 21.64
C THR A 28 26.18 -7.02 22.31
N ALA A 29 26.17 -7.18 23.63
CA ALA A 29 27.29 -7.70 24.39
C ALA A 29 27.58 -9.17 24.08
N VAL A 30 26.55 -10.00 23.89
CA VAL A 30 26.73 -11.39 23.43
C VAL A 30 27.40 -11.42 22.06
N ALA A 31 26.87 -10.70 21.07
CA ALA A 31 27.42 -10.67 19.70
C ALA A 31 28.90 -10.27 19.69
N MET A 32 29.28 -9.21 20.43
CA MET A 32 30.67 -8.76 20.56
C MET A 32 31.61 -9.81 21.17
N SER A 33 31.10 -10.70 22.03
CA SER A 33 31.91 -11.71 22.73
C SER A 33 32.22 -12.96 21.89
N THR A 34 31.51 -13.16 20.78
CA THR A 34 31.60 -14.39 19.97
C THR A 34 32.77 -14.41 18.98
N GLY A 35 33.27 -13.24 18.58
CA GLY A 35 34.37 -13.10 17.60
C GLY A 35 34.03 -13.52 16.15
N VAL A 36 32.76 -13.81 15.85
CA VAL A 36 32.30 -14.20 14.49
C VAL A 36 31.19 -13.28 13.95
N HIS A 37 30.93 -12.18 14.66
CA HIS A 37 29.90 -11.18 14.35
C HIS A 37 30.50 -9.77 14.30
N GLU A 38 31.79 -9.64 13.97
CA GLU A 38 32.46 -8.33 13.93
C GLU A 38 31.81 -7.40 12.88
N THR A 39 31.44 -7.95 11.72
CA THR A 39 30.76 -7.26 10.63
C THR A 39 29.35 -6.84 11.04
N LEU A 40 28.61 -7.72 11.73
CA LEU A 40 27.28 -7.40 12.22
C LEU A 40 27.30 -6.24 13.21
N VAL A 41 28.25 -6.24 14.17
CA VAL A 41 28.42 -5.15 15.14
C VAL A 41 28.79 -3.84 14.44
N ALA A 42 29.68 -3.89 13.46
CA ALA A 42 30.03 -2.71 12.65
C ALA A 42 28.84 -2.17 11.87
N ALA A 43 28.02 -3.04 11.26
CA ALA A 43 26.82 -2.68 10.53
C ALA A 43 25.77 -2.01 11.45
N LEU A 44 25.53 -2.58 12.63
CA LEU A 44 24.61 -2.02 13.63
C LEU A 44 25.06 -0.64 14.12
N ALA A 45 26.36 -0.44 14.33
CA ALA A 45 26.91 0.86 14.69
C ALA A 45 26.72 1.88 13.56
N LYS A 46 26.93 1.45 12.30
CA LYS A 46 26.79 2.30 11.12
C LYS A 46 25.35 2.71 10.83
N ALA A 47 24.41 1.81 11.04
CA ALA A 47 22.96 2.05 10.91
C ALA A 47 22.33 2.69 12.16
N ASN A 48 23.12 2.97 13.21
CA ASN A 48 22.65 3.56 14.47
C ASN A 48 21.54 2.73 15.18
N LEU A 49 21.62 1.40 15.09
CA LEU A 49 20.63 0.46 15.66
C LEU A 49 21.05 -0.14 17.01
N VAL A 50 22.26 0.15 17.49
CA VAL A 50 22.80 -0.41 18.74
C VAL A 50 21.88 -0.15 19.94
N SER A 51 21.37 1.07 20.07
CA SER A 51 20.46 1.44 21.16
C SER A 51 19.10 0.75 21.08
N ALA A 52 18.61 0.48 19.85
CA ALA A 52 17.36 -0.24 19.64
C ALA A 52 17.46 -1.69 20.12
N LEU A 53 18.58 -2.36 19.84
CA LEU A 53 18.86 -3.73 20.29
C LEU A 53 19.27 -3.86 21.77
N GLN A 54 19.46 -2.75 22.47
CA GLN A 54 19.69 -2.70 23.92
C GLN A 54 18.41 -2.46 24.73
N ALA A 55 17.26 -2.26 24.07
CA ALA A 55 15.99 -2.11 24.75
C ALA A 55 15.59 -3.41 25.50
N ASP A 56 14.64 -3.29 26.43
CA ASP A 56 14.27 -4.34 27.39
C ASP A 56 13.70 -5.64 26.75
N GLY A 57 13.45 -5.66 25.44
CA GLY A 57 13.02 -6.86 24.71
C GLY A 57 11.62 -7.37 25.11
N PRO A 58 11.29 -8.64 24.82
CA PRO A 58 12.15 -9.66 24.22
C PRO A 58 12.35 -9.47 22.72
N PHE A 59 13.59 -9.70 22.25
CA PHE A 59 13.92 -9.77 20.83
C PHE A 59 14.41 -11.17 20.44
N THR A 60 14.19 -11.55 19.19
CA THR A 60 14.87 -12.70 18.57
C THR A 60 15.70 -12.18 17.42
N VAL A 61 17.02 -12.34 17.49
CA VAL A 61 17.95 -11.85 16.48
C VAL A 61 18.55 -13.01 15.71
N PHE A 62 18.36 -13.01 14.40
CA PHE A 62 19.02 -13.92 13.49
C PHE A 62 20.36 -13.30 13.10
N ALA A 63 21.44 -13.72 13.75
CA ALA A 63 22.75 -13.09 13.64
C ALA A 63 23.58 -13.80 12.53
N PRO A 64 23.80 -13.18 11.37
CA PRO A 64 24.67 -13.72 10.34
C PRO A 64 26.14 -13.65 10.76
N THR A 65 26.88 -14.71 10.45
CA THR A 65 28.33 -14.74 10.67
C THR A 65 29.08 -13.79 9.71
N ASP A 66 30.32 -13.45 10.04
CA ASP A 66 31.19 -12.65 9.15
C ASP A 66 31.38 -13.31 7.77
N GLN A 67 31.37 -14.65 7.70
CA GLN A 67 31.40 -15.37 6.44
C GLN A 67 30.11 -15.16 5.64
N ALA A 68 28.95 -15.11 6.29
CA ALA A 68 27.67 -14.85 5.63
C ALA A 68 27.63 -13.47 4.95
N PHE A 69 28.18 -12.43 5.59
CA PHE A 69 28.33 -11.10 4.96
C PHE A 69 29.27 -11.14 3.75
N THR A 70 30.37 -11.87 3.88
CA THR A 70 31.34 -12.05 2.79
C THR A 70 30.70 -12.76 1.59
N ASP A 71 29.95 -13.84 1.85
CA ASP A 71 29.26 -14.63 0.81
C ASP A 71 28.11 -13.84 0.15
N ALA A 72 27.46 -12.95 0.90
CA ALA A 72 26.47 -12.01 0.38
C ALA A 72 27.09 -10.88 -0.45
N GLY A 73 28.42 -10.70 -0.42
CA GLY A 73 29.11 -9.61 -1.11
C GLY A 73 28.79 -8.22 -0.56
N ILE A 74 28.37 -8.14 0.71
CA ILE A 74 28.04 -6.88 1.37
C ILE A 74 29.35 -6.22 1.83
N ASP A 75 29.67 -5.10 1.21
CA ASP A 75 30.75 -4.22 1.64
C ASP A 75 30.17 -3.06 2.44
N LEU A 76 30.48 -2.99 3.74
CA LEU A 76 29.96 -1.91 4.58
C LEU A 76 30.44 -0.54 4.10
N ASP A 77 31.56 -0.42 3.41
CA ASP A 77 32.09 0.86 2.92
C ASP A 77 31.25 1.47 1.79
N THR A 78 30.40 0.70 1.12
CA THR A 78 29.50 1.21 0.07
C THR A 78 28.31 1.97 0.64
N PHE A 79 27.98 1.77 1.92
CA PHE A 79 26.89 2.48 2.59
C PHE A 79 27.39 3.81 3.17
N ASN A 80 27.48 4.86 2.37
CA ASN A 80 28.15 6.12 2.76
C ASN A 80 27.29 7.38 2.62
N ASP A 81 26.03 7.21 2.21
CA ASP A 81 25.01 8.24 2.12
C ASP A 81 23.76 7.82 2.91
N ASP A 82 22.84 8.76 3.15
CA ASP A 82 21.66 8.51 3.99
C ASP A 82 20.72 7.44 3.41
N GLU A 83 20.61 7.33 2.09
CA GLU A 83 19.74 6.37 1.41
C GLU A 83 20.29 4.95 1.55
N SER A 84 21.58 4.77 1.31
CA SER A 84 22.26 3.49 1.52
C SER A 84 22.25 3.10 3.00
N ILE A 85 22.50 4.02 3.93
CA ILE A 85 22.42 3.73 5.38
C ILE A 85 21.00 3.33 5.78
N ALA A 86 19.96 3.94 5.20
CA ALA A 86 18.58 3.53 5.43
C ALA A 86 18.31 2.10 4.90
N ALA A 87 18.81 1.76 3.70
CA ALA A 87 18.72 0.41 3.17
C ALA A 87 19.47 -0.62 4.04
N LEU A 88 20.63 -0.25 4.59
CA LEU A 88 21.34 -1.10 5.55
C LEU A 88 20.54 -1.28 6.84
N ALA A 89 19.91 -0.21 7.34
CA ALA A 89 19.06 -0.29 8.54
C ALA A 89 17.88 -1.24 8.31
N ASP A 90 17.22 -1.14 7.15
CA ASP A 90 16.12 -2.02 6.74
C ASP A 90 16.54 -3.50 6.74
N ILE A 91 17.64 -3.82 6.04
CA ILE A 91 18.23 -5.18 6.02
C ILE A 91 18.51 -5.67 7.45
N LEU A 92 19.11 -4.84 8.31
CA LEU A 92 19.43 -5.23 9.68
C LEU A 92 18.17 -5.43 10.54
N THR A 93 17.13 -4.62 10.35
CA THR A 93 15.85 -4.80 11.03
C THR A 93 15.07 -6.02 10.54
N TYR A 94 15.30 -6.48 9.31
CA TYR A 94 14.78 -7.77 8.82
C TYR A 94 15.45 -9.00 9.48
N HIS A 95 16.51 -8.81 10.26
CA HIS A 95 17.09 -9.88 11.09
C HIS A 95 16.56 -9.90 12.52
N VAL A 96 15.67 -8.97 12.88
CA VAL A 96 15.19 -8.80 14.25
C VAL A 96 13.69 -9.06 14.29
N TYR A 97 13.26 -9.94 15.17
CA TYR A 97 11.86 -10.14 15.50
C TYR A 97 11.56 -9.58 16.89
N ALA A 98 10.50 -8.79 17.01
CA ALA A 98 10.02 -8.23 18.27
C ALA A 98 9.20 -9.25 19.07
N GLY A 99 9.88 -10.27 19.59
CA GLY A 99 9.34 -11.32 20.44
C GLY A 99 10.38 -12.39 20.73
N ALA A 100 9.99 -13.44 21.44
CA ALA A 100 10.85 -14.60 21.70
C ALA A 100 10.38 -15.80 20.90
N VAL A 101 11.20 -16.26 19.95
CA VAL A 101 11.01 -17.50 19.21
C VAL A 101 12.21 -18.39 19.48
N GLU A 102 12.03 -19.37 20.36
CA GLU A 102 13.00 -20.45 20.57
C GLU A 102 12.88 -21.49 19.47
N SER A 103 13.95 -22.23 19.20
CA SER A 103 13.96 -23.29 18.18
C SER A 103 12.88 -24.35 18.41
N SER A 104 12.54 -24.61 19.68
CA SER A 104 11.51 -25.57 20.09
C SER A 104 10.08 -25.15 19.73
N ALA A 105 9.86 -23.84 19.51
CA ALA A 105 8.58 -23.27 19.13
C ALA A 105 8.43 -23.13 17.60
N VAL A 106 9.51 -23.32 16.85
CA VAL A 106 9.50 -23.22 15.38
C VAL A 106 8.84 -24.46 14.79
N THR A 107 7.89 -24.23 13.88
CA THR A 107 7.25 -25.28 13.08
C THR A 107 7.43 -24.96 11.60
N ASP A 108 7.37 -26.00 10.76
CA ASP A 108 7.49 -25.82 9.32
C ASP A 108 6.37 -24.92 8.79
N GLY A 109 6.72 -23.89 8.03
CA GLY A 109 5.79 -22.88 7.51
C GLY A 109 5.34 -21.84 8.55
N LEU A 110 5.97 -21.77 9.72
CA LEU A 110 5.76 -20.65 10.65
C LEU A 110 6.19 -19.35 9.97
N THR A 111 5.36 -18.32 10.05
CA THR A 111 5.69 -16.97 9.55
C THR A 111 5.69 -15.99 10.71
N VAL A 112 6.66 -15.07 10.71
CA VAL A 112 6.77 -13.98 11.68
C VAL A 112 7.00 -12.66 10.96
N THR A 113 6.40 -11.59 11.48
CA THR A 113 6.65 -10.23 10.99
C THR A 113 7.88 -9.67 11.68
N MET A 114 8.92 -9.36 10.90
CA MET A 114 10.19 -8.82 11.35
C MET A 114 10.06 -7.33 11.74
N LEU A 115 11.11 -6.77 12.34
CA LEU A 115 11.10 -5.41 12.88
C LEU A 115 10.99 -4.34 11.78
N ASN A 116 11.40 -4.65 10.55
CA ASN A 116 11.22 -3.76 9.40
C ASN A 116 9.77 -3.75 8.87
N GLY A 117 8.94 -4.71 9.27
CA GLY A 117 7.54 -4.84 8.85
C GLY A 117 7.29 -5.97 7.85
N ASP A 118 8.34 -6.57 7.27
CA ASP A 118 8.21 -7.68 6.34
C ASP A 118 8.03 -9.02 7.06
N ASP A 119 7.36 -9.94 6.39
CA ASP A 119 7.22 -11.30 6.87
C ASP A 119 8.44 -12.15 6.49
N ALA A 120 8.83 -13.04 7.39
CA ALA A 120 9.84 -14.07 7.19
C ALA A 120 9.26 -15.44 7.55
N SER A 121 9.58 -16.45 6.74
CA SER A 121 9.08 -17.81 6.87
C SER A 121 10.17 -18.77 7.33
N PHE A 122 9.80 -19.63 8.27
CA PHE A 122 10.63 -20.73 8.74
C PHE A 122 10.34 -21.99 7.93
N THR A 123 11.40 -22.74 7.64
CA THR A 123 11.34 -24.09 7.08
C THR A 123 12.01 -25.05 8.05
N VAL A 124 11.36 -26.20 8.30
CA VAL A 124 11.94 -27.27 9.13
C VAL A 124 12.01 -28.54 8.29
N ALA A 125 13.20 -28.84 7.77
CA ALA A 125 13.45 -30.01 6.94
C ALA A 125 14.54 -30.89 7.57
N ASP A 126 14.28 -32.19 7.69
CA ASP A 126 15.24 -33.18 8.23
C ASP A 126 15.82 -32.82 9.61
N GLY A 127 15.06 -32.09 10.44
CA GLY A 127 15.50 -31.63 11.77
C GLY A 127 16.40 -30.39 11.74
N VAL A 128 16.59 -29.77 10.57
CA VAL A 128 17.30 -28.51 10.38
C VAL A 128 16.28 -27.38 10.25
N VAL A 129 16.50 -26.31 11.02
CA VAL A 129 15.69 -25.08 10.97
C VAL A 129 16.38 -24.07 10.07
N SER A 130 15.62 -23.48 9.15
CA SER A 130 16.05 -22.36 8.33
C SER A 130 14.99 -21.26 8.29
N ILE A 131 15.40 -20.04 8.01
CA ILE A 131 14.56 -18.85 7.82
C ILE A 131 14.94 -18.18 6.51
N GLU A 132 13.99 -18.00 5.59
CA GLU A 132 14.25 -17.47 4.22
C GLU A 132 15.44 -18.14 3.50
N GLY A 133 15.60 -19.44 3.73
CA GLY A 133 16.70 -20.25 3.18
C GLY A 133 18.08 -20.05 3.85
N ALA A 134 18.18 -19.24 4.91
CA ALA A 134 19.36 -19.19 5.79
C ALA A 134 19.25 -20.28 6.86
N THR A 135 20.29 -21.11 6.99
CA THR A 135 20.31 -22.21 7.95
C THR A 135 20.71 -21.70 9.34
N VAL A 136 19.96 -22.08 10.37
CA VAL A 136 20.36 -21.82 11.76
C VAL A 136 21.49 -22.79 12.14
N THR A 137 22.70 -22.27 12.29
CA THR A 137 23.90 -23.04 12.63
C THR A 137 24.09 -23.21 14.14
N THR A 138 23.65 -22.23 14.93
CA THR A 138 23.60 -22.28 16.39
C THR A 138 22.30 -21.65 16.85
N ALA A 139 21.43 -22.43 17.48
CA ALA A 139 20.15 -21.96 17.99
C ALA A 139 20.21 -21.63 19.49
N ASP A 140 19.25 -20.82 19.94
CA ASP A 140 18.93 -20.58 21.36
C ASP A 140 20.09 -20.02 22.21
N VAL A 141 20.86 -19.08 21.65
CA VAL A 141 21.85 -18.34 22.42
C VAL A 141 21.14 -17.27 23.26
N MET A 142 20.97 -17.56 24.55
CA MET A 142 20.23 -16.70 25.47
C MET A 142 20.97 -15.40 25.79
N ALA A 143 20.25 -14.28 25.72
CA ALA A 143 20.67 -12.94 26.15
C ALA A 143 19.67 -12.37 27.18
N SER A 144 20.02 -11.30 27.89
CA SER A 144 19.14 -10.73 28.93
C SER A 144 17.85 -10.13 28.37
N ASN A 145 17.90 -9.66 27.12
CA ASN A 145 16.78 -9.01 26.43
C ASN A 145 16.29 -9.82 25.22
N GLY A 146 16.62 -11.12 25.12
CA GLY A 146 16.16 -11.93 24.01
C GLY A 146 16.93 -13.21 23.73
N VAL A 147 16.80 -13.69 22.50
CA VAL A 147 17.43 -14.92 21.98
C VAL A 147 18.18 -14.57 20.69
N ILE A 148 19.35 -15.18 20.50
CA ILE A 148 20.13 -15.08 19.26
C ILE A 148 20.16 -16.45 18.58
N HIS A 149 19.86 -16.48 17.29
CA HIS A 149 20.06 -17.62 16.40
C HIS A 149 21.14 -17.26 15.37
N VAL A 150 22.23 -18.00 15.35
CA VAL A 150 23.32 -17.76 14.39
C VAL A 150 22.96 -18.38 13.05
N ILE A 151 23.04 -17.60 11.97
CA ILE A 151 22.69 -18.03 10.62
C ILE A 151 23.88 -17.99 9.66
N ASP A 152 23.86 -18.83 8.63
CA ASP A 152 24.93 -18.95 7.62
C ASP A 152 24.79 -18.00 6.42
N LYS A 153 23.68 -17.26 6.33
CA LYS A 153 23.39 -16.36 5.22
C LYS A 153 22.74 -15.08 5.73
N VAL A 154 23.03 -13.94 5.09
CA VAL A 154 22.31 -12.69 5.36
C VAL A 154 20.89 -12.79 4.82
N LEU A 155 19.90 -12.47 5.65
CA LEU A 155 18.51 -12.31 5.24
C LEU A 155 18.39 -11.02 4.44
N MET A 156 17.95 -11.16 3.20
CA MET A 156 17.54 -10.00 2.41
C MET A 156 16.05 -9.84 2.63
N PRO A 157 15.59 -8.64 3.04
CA PRO A 157 14.17 -8.30 2.94
C PRO A 157 13.66 -8.75 1.57
N PRO A 158 12.42 -9.26 1.46
CA PRO A 158 11.80 -9.33 0.15
C PRO A 158 12.03 -7.98 -0.49
N ALA A 159 12.48 -7.95 -1.76
CA ALA A 159 12.61 -6.68 -2.43
C ALA A 159 11.27 -6.01 -2.23
N ASP A 160 11.29 -4.90 -1.48
CA ASP A 160 10.15 -4.01 -1.47
C ASP A 160 9.82 -3.91 -2.95
N VAL A 161 8.62 -4.34 -3.31
CA VAL A 161 7.94 -3.54 -4.29
C VAL A 161 7.87 -2.20 -3.57
N VAL A 162 8.95 -1.43 -3.70
CA VAL A 162 8.88 -0.01 -3.64
C VAL A 162 7.70 0.17 -4.54
N ASP A 163 6.60 0.65 -3.99
CA ASP A 163 5.78 1.54 -4.77
C ASP A 163 6.77 2.65 -5.18
N GLU A 164 7.64 2.37 -6.17
CA GLU A 164 7.99 3.31 -7.22
C GLU A 164 6.64 3.94 -7.46
N PRO A 165 6.48 5.23 -7.09
CA PRO A 165 5.18 5.86 -6.93
C PRO A 165 4.35 5.40 -8.10
N ASP A 166 3.36 4.51 -7.84
CA ASP A 166 2.72 3.62 -8.83
C ASP A 166 3.10 4.11 -10.20
N VAL A 167 4.06 3.52 -10.96
CA VAL A 167 4.49 4.14 -12.22
C VAL A 167 3.23 4.36 -13.04
N VAL A 168 2.68 5.57 -12.99
CA VAL A 168 1.27 5.74 -13.31
C VAL A 168 1.28 5.60 -14.80
N THR A 169 0.81 4.46 -15.29
CA THR A 169 0.76 4.20 -16.71
C THR A 169 -0.37 5.04 -17.24
N CYS A 170 -0.03 6.27 -17.63
CA CYS A 170 -0.96 7.19 -18.23
C CYS A 170 -1.36 6.62 -19.60
N ASP A 171 -2.60 6.17 -19.74
CA ASP A 171 -3.17 5.86 -21.05
C ASP A 171 -3.24 7.14 -21.89
N VAL A 172 -3.54 8.26 -21.25
CA VAL A 172 -3.60 9.59 -21.86
C VAL A 172 -2.91 10.62 -20.98
N THR A 173 -2.09 11.47 -21.58
CA THR A 173 -1.49 12.63 -20.91
C THR A 173 -2.09 13.92 -21.46
N ILE A 174 -2.49 14.81 -20.55
CA ILE A 174 -2.98 16.15 -20.82
C ILE A 174 -1.99 17.14 -20.23
N GLY A 175 -1.45 18.01 -21.07
CA GLY A 175 -0.56 19.08 -20.64
C GLY A 175 -1.16 20.46 -20.88
N ILE A 176 -0.29 21.44 -20.95
CA ILE A 176 -0.63 22.82 -21.32
C ILE A 176 -0.46 22.97 -22.83
N SER A 177 -1.37 23.70 -23.47
CA SER A 177 -1.25 24.06 -24.88
C SER A 177 -0.01 24.92 -25.12
N SER A 178 0.50 24.90 -26.35
CA SER A 178 1.71 25.66 -26.71
C SER A 178 1.61 27.17 -26.52
N ASP A 179 0.40 27.71 -26.47
CA ASP A 179 0.13 29.12 -26.18
C ASP A 179 -0.01 29.41 -24.67
N GLY A 180 0.01 28.40 -23.82
CA GLY A 180 -0.02 28.53 -22.36
C GLY A 180 -1.41 28.74 -21.75
N TYR A 181 -2.47 28.82 -22.57
CA TYR A 181 -3.80 29.27 -22.12
C TYR A 181 -4.86 28.16 -22.05
N GLY A 182 -4.52 26.93 -22.41
CA GLY A 182 -5.47 25.83 -22.52
C GLY A 182 -4.90 24.49 -22.10
N PHE A 183 -5.77 23.51 -21.89
CA PHE A 183 -5.39 22.11 -21.81
C PHE A 183 -5.08 21.56 -23.21
N SER A 184 -4.06 20.72 -23.31
CA SER A 184 -3.69 20.06 -24.57
C SER A 184 -3.42 18.57 -24.36
N PRO A 185 -4.25 17.67 -24.93
CA PRO A 185 -5.52 17.96 -25.61
C PRO A 185 -6.60 18.52 -24.66
N ALA A 186 -7.47 19.39 -25.17
CA ALA A 186 -8.59 19.96 -24.39
C ALA A 186 -9.75 18.97 -24.20
N ALA A 187 -9.85 17.94 -25.06
CA ALA A 187 -10.84 16.90 -24.93
C ALA A 187 -10.24 15.55 -25.32
N VAL A 188 -10.53 14.51 -24.54
CA VAL A 188 -10.05 13.14 -24.77
C VAL A 188 -11.19 12.14 -24.59
N THR A 189 -11.08 11.01 -25.27
CA THR A 189 -11.94 9.84 -25.08
C THR A 189 -11.06 8.69 -24.64
N ILE A 190 -11.48 7.98 -23.59
CA ILE A 190 -10.78 6.83 -23.00
C ILE A 190 -11.76 5.70 -22.73
N ASP A 191 -11.25 4.49 -22.62
CA ASP A 191 -12.03 3.32 -22.18
C ASP A 191 -12.16 3.30 -20.64
N VAL A 192 -13.21 2.63 -20.16
CA VAL A 192 -13.39 2.41 -18.70
C VAL A 192 -12.21 1.61 -18.15
N GLY A 193 -11.64 2.09 -17.05
CA GLY A 193 -10.45 1.54 -16.40
C GLY A 193 -9.14 2.23 -16.78
N GLN A 194 -9.16 3.17 -17.74
CA GLN A 194 -7.96 3.91 -18.15
C GLN A 194 -7.65 5.10 -17.24
N THR A 195 -6.36 5.45 -17.17
CA THR A 195 -5.82 6.54 -16.36
C THR A 195 -5.48 7.75 -17.23
N VAL A 196 -6.00 8.91 -16.83
CA VAL A 196 -5.60 10.21 -17.40
C VAL A 196 -4.62 10.90 -16.46
N CYS A 197 -3.52 11.38 -17.00
CA CYS A 197 -2.53 12.16 -16.27
C CYS A 197 -2.50 13.61 -16.77
N TRP A 198 -2.60 14.55 -15.85
CA TRP A 198 -2.34 15.97 -16.09
C TRP A 198 -0.92 16.28 -15.67
N LYS A 199 -0.09 16.65 -16.65
CA LYS A 199 1.33 16.96 -16.46
C LYS A 199 1.63 18.40 -16.82
N TRP A 200 2.33 19.11 -15.95
CA TRP A 200 2.53 20.55 -16.07
C TRP A 200 3.98 20.91 -16.40
N THR A 201 4.49 20.33 -17.48
CA THR A 201 5.85 20.64 -17.95
C THR A 201 5.98 22.10 -18.34
N ASP A 202 7.05 22.76 -17.89
CA ASP A 202 7.41 24.15 -18.23
C ASP A 202 6.36 25.22 -17.85
N SER A 203 5.52 24.96 -16.84
CA SER A 203 4.53 25.96 -16.39
C SER A 203 5.14 27.03 -15.49
N GLU A 204 5.04 28.31 -15.87
CA GLU A 204 5.46 29.45 -15.04
C GLU A 204 4.35 29.96 -14.09
N MET A 205 3.12 29.48 -14.26
CA MET A 205 1.94 29.87 -13.49
C MET A 205 1.29 28.65 -12.82
N GLY A 206 0.49 28.91 -11.78
CA GLY A 206 -0.22 27.85 -11.06
C GLY A 206 -1.28 27.18 -11.94
N HIS A 207 -1.29 25.85 -11.99
CA HIS A 207 -2.35 25.10 -12.68
C HIS A 207 -2.92 24.00 -11.80
N ASN A 208 -4.19 23.68 -12.00
CA ASN A 208 -4.85 22.58 -11.34
C ASN A 208 -5.99 21.99 -12.18
N VAL A 209 -6.52 20.86 -11.73
CA VAL A 209 -7.70 20.20 -12.28
C VAL A 209 -8.78 20.24 -11.20
N LYS A 210 -9.90 20.91 -11.49
CA LYS A 210 -11.07 20.91 -10.62
C LYS A 210 -12.31 20.54 -11.42
N GLU A 211 -13.05 19.55 -10.95
CA GLU A 211 -14.31 19.12 -11.55
C GLU A 211 -15.38 20.21 -11.56
N VAL A 212 -16.08 20.32 -12.68
CA VAL A 212 -17.21 21.25 -12.89
C VAL A 212 -18.44 20.49 -13.40
N ASP A 213 -19.64 21.01 -13.13
CA ASP A 213 -20.91 20.33 -13.42
C ASP A 213 -21.32 20.29 -14.92
N GLY A 214 -20.45 20.78 -15.81
CA GLY A 214 -20.72 20.81 -17.24
C GLY A 214 -19.62 21.48 -18.07
N MET A 215 -19.72 21.37 -19.39
CA MET A 215 -18.78 21.99 -20.32
C MET A 215 -18.72 23.50 -20.12
N LYS A 216 -17.53 24.02 -19.80
CA LYS A 216 -17.28 25.44 -19.50
C LYS A 216 -18.10 26.00 -18.34
N SER A 217 -18.57 25.15 -17.43
CA SER A 217 -19.26 25.59 -16.25
C SER A 217 -18.28 26.23 -15.25
N THR A 218 -18.76 27.24 -14.53
CA THR A 218 -18.05 27.84 -13.40
C THR A 218 -18.52 27.31 -12.05
N ASN A 219 -19.43 26.33 -12.04
CA ASN A 219 -19.91 25.68 -10.84
C ASN A 219 -19.10 24.41 -10.59
N TYR A 220 -18.45 24.33 -9.44
CA TYR A 220 -17.68 23.15 -9.03
C TYR A 220 -18.60 22.07 -8.46
N VAL A 221 -18.26 20.81 -8.74
CA VAL A 221 -18.94 19.66 -8.13
C VAL A 221 -18.48 19.53 -6.67
N ASP A 222 -19.42 19.50 -5.74
CA ASP A 222 -19.13 19.29 -4.32
C ASP A 222 -18.62 17.86 -4.10
N GLY A 223 -17.48 17.72 -3.43
CA GLY A 223 -16.78 16.43 -3.32
C GLY A 223 -16.19 15.88 -4.63
N GLY A 224 -16.23 16.64 -5.72
CA GLY A 224 -15.71 16.22 -7.03
C GLY A 224 -14.18 16.13 -7.10
N ILE A 225 -13.70 15.50 -8.17
CA ILE A 225 -12.28 15.23 -8.42
C ILE A 225 -11.49 16.54 -8.44
N TYR A 226 -10.36 16.53 -7.74
CA TYR A 226 -9.57 17.73 -7.50
C TYR A 226 -8.08 17.42 -7.33
N SER A 227 -7.22 18.13 -8.07
CA SER A 227 -5.77 17.96 -7.98
C SER A 227 -5.11 18.73 -6.84
N GLY A 228 -5.87 19.42 -5.97
CA GLY A 228 -5.33 20.26 -4.91
C GLY A 228 -5.31 21.75 -5.27
N ALA A 229 -4.76 22.57 -4.35
CA ALA A 229 -4.95 24.01 -4.29
C ALA A 229 -4.72 24.72 -5.64
N ALA A 230 -5.56 25.73 -5.95
CA ALA A 230 -5.52 26.48 -7.21
C ALA A 230 -4.16 27.12 -7.55
N ALA A 231 -3.31 27.39 -6.55
CA ALA A 231 -2.00 28.01 -6.72
C ALA A 231 -0.82 27.02 -6.65
N THR A 232 -1.09 25.72 -6.53
CA THR A 232 -0.05 24.68 -6.44
C THR A 232 -0.10 23.82 -7.69
N THR A 233 0.92 23.94 -8.55
CA THR A 233 1.08 23.07 -9.71
C THR A 233 1.67 21.74 -9.25
N VAL A 234 0.83 20.70 -9.26
CA VAL A 234 1.23 19.33 -8.97
C VAL A 234 0.72 18.43 -10.08
N ASP A 235 1.58 17.54 -10.58
CA ASP A 235 1.15 16.51 -11.53
C ASP A 235 0.04 15.67 -10.87
N PHE A 236 -0.97 15.36 -11.65
CA PHE A 236 -2.20 14.74 -11.15
C PHE A 236 -2.62 13.60 -12.06
N HIS A 237 -3.18 12.54 -11.50
CA HIS A 237 -3.72 11.44 -12.29
C HIS A 237 -5.03 10.95 -11.70
N HIS A 238 -5.88 10.39 -12.57
CA HIS A 238 -7.12 9.78 -12.15
C HIS A 238 -7.47 8.60 -13.06
N THR A 239 -7.80 7.46 -12.46
CA THR A 239 -8.29 6.26 -13.15
C THR A 239 -9.80 6.26 -13.13
N PHE A 240 -10.42 6.34 -14.30
CA PHE A 240 -11.87 6.37 -14.42
C PHE A 240 -12.42 4.95 -14.47
N THR A 241 -13.18 4.55 -13.46
CA THR A 241 -13.68 3.17 -13.31
C THR A 241 -15.15 3.01 -13.74
N GLU A 242 -15.81 4.10 -14.12
CA GLU A 242 -17.21 4.14 -14.52
C GLU A 242 -17.37 4.92 -15.84
N ASP A 243 -18.43 4.58 -16.58
CA ASP A 243 -18.80 5.28 -17.80
C ASP A 243 -19.38 6.66 -17.46
N THR A 244 -18.74 7.74 -17.94
CA THR A 244 -19.06 9.11 -17.51
C THR A 244 -18.47 10.16 -18.44
N ILE A 245 -18.95 11.40 -18.30
CA ILE A 245 -18.28 12.58 -18.84
C ILE A 245 -17.78 13.44 -17.70
N PHE A 246 -16.46 13.55 -17.61
CA PHE A 246 -15.78 14.39 -16.64
C PHE A 246 -15.42 15.74 -17.27
N TYR A 247 -16.05 16.81 -16.77
CA TYR A 247 -15.72 18.19 -17.14
C TYR A 247 -14.87 18.80 -16.04
N TYR A 248 -13.83 19.54 -16.44
CA TYR A 248 -12.92 20.17 -15.48
C TYR A 248 -12.43 21.52 -15.96
N ALA A 249 -12.01 22.34 -15.01
CA ALA A 249 -11.43 23.66 -15.24
C ALA A 249 -10.10 23.79 -14.48
N CYS A 250 -9.26 24.70 -14.97
CA CYS A 250 -8.14 25.23 -14.19
C CYS A 250 -8.64 26.47 -13.45
N GLU A 251 -8.80 26.40 -12.13
CA GLU A 251 -9.36 27.49 -11.31
C GLU A 251 -8.68 28.85 -11.53
N PRO A 252 -7.32 28.97 -11.49
CA PRO A 252 -6.67 30.27 -11.70
C PRO A 252 -6.85 30.83 -13.12
N HIS A 253 -7.21 29.98 -14.10
CA HIS A 253 -7.32 30.34 -15.51
C HIS A 253 -8.76 30.21 -16.05
N ILE A 254 -9.75 30.12 -15.17
CA ILE A 254 -11.15 29.95 -15.55
C ILE A 254 -11.67 31.13 -16.38
N SER A 255 -11.21 32.35 -16.08
CA SER A 255 -11.52 33.56 -16.83
C SER A 255 -10.84 33.64 -18.19
N MET A 256 -9.80 32.82 -18.41
CA MET A 256 -9.09 32.66 -19.68
C MET A 256 -9.61 31.49 -20.52
N ASP A 257 -10.77 30.92 -20.14
CA ASP A 257 -11.44 29.82 -20.86
C ASP A 257 -10.65 28.49 -20.85
N MET A 258 -9.84 28.26 -19.81
CA MET A 258 -9.07 27.02 -19.65
C MET A 258 -9.93 25.88 -19.06
N PHE A 259 -10.63 25.17 -19.95
CA PHE A 259 -11.50 24.03 -19.63
C PHE A 259 -11.08 22.77 -20.38
N GLY A 260 -11.39 21.61 -19.80
CA GLY A 260 -11.18 20.33 -20.45
C GLY A 260 -12.33 19.34 -20.25
N LYS A 261 -12.28 18.26 -21.03
CA LYS A 261 -13.28 17.19 -21.01
C LYS A 261 -12.63 15.82 -21.19
N VAL A 262 -12.97 14.87 -20.32
CA VAL A 262 -12.71 13.44 -20.52
C VAL A 262 -14.05 12.75 -20.76
N THR A 263 -14.17 12.01 -21.87
CA THR A 263 -15.29 11.11 -22.12
C THR A 263 -14.80 9.68 -21.88
N VAL A 264 -15.34 9.01 -20.88
CA VAL A 264 -15.00 7.63 -20.52
C VAL A 264 -16.06 6.74 -21.13
N GLY A 265 -15.70 5.65 -21.81
CA GLY A 265 -16.68 4.77 -22.44
C GLY A 265 -17.54 5.51 -23.47
N ASP A 266 -18.86 5.36 -23.38
CA ASP A 266 -19.82 6.09 -24.24
C ASP A 266 -20.26 7.45 -23.69
N GLY A 267 -19.83 7.80 -22.47
CA GLY A 267 -20.19 9.02 -21.76
C GLY A 267 -21.39 8.87 -20.82
N GLY A 268 -21.69 7.64 -20.38
CA GLY A 268 -22.80 7.29 -19.50
C GLY A 268 -24.15 7.38 -20.20
N VAL A 269 -24.17 7.22 -21.52
CA VAL A 269 -25.41 7.27 -22.31
C VAL A 269 -26.07 5.91 -22.21
N GLU A 270 -27.16 5.80 -21.46
CA GLU A 270 -27.96 4.58 -21.42
C GLU A 270 -28.23 4.11 -22.87
N PRO A 271 -27.91 2.87 -23.26
CA PRO A 271 -28.06 2.43 -24.62
C PRO A 271 -29.52 2.61 -25.03
N THR A 272 -29.77 3.52 -25.97
CA THR A 272 -31.11 3.72 -26.51
C THR A 272 -31.49 2.42 -27.21
N THR A 273 -32.38 1.63 -26.59
CA THR A 273 -33.02 0.49 -27.23
C THR A 273 -33.79 1.01 -28.43
N THR A 274 -33.17 0.96 -29.60
CA THR A 274 -33.85 1.15 -30.87
C THR A 274 -34.68 -0.11 -31.08
N PRO A 275 -36.01 -0.05 -31.28
CA PRO A 275 -36.77 -1.25 -31.60
C PRO A 275 -36.22 -1.83 -32.91
N ASP A 276 -35.74 -3.07 -32.85
CA ASP A 276 -35.36 -3.87 -34.01
C ASP A 276 -36.54 -3.89 -34.99
N ASN A 277 -36.40 -3.17 -36.11
CA ASN A 277 -37.23 -3.35 -37.28
C ASN A 277 -36.36 -4.05 -38.32
N ASP A 278 -36.14 -5.35 -38.10
CA ASP A 278 -35.57 -6.24 -39.09
C ASP A 278 -36.47 -7.47 -39.19
N ASP A 279 -37.50 -7.38 -40.03
CA ASP A 279 -38.15 -8.56 -40.61
C ASP A 279 -38.63 -8.22 -42.03
N LYS A 280 -37.90 -8.76 -43.01
CA LYS A 280 -38.35 -9.02 -44.38
C LYS A 280 -39.50 -10.04 -44.27
N GLU A 281 -40.67 -9.87 -44.88
CA GLU A 281 -40.85 -10.04 -46.33
C GLU A 281 -41.40 -11.43 -46.77
N ASP A 282 -42.27 -12.14 -46.03
CA ASP A 282 -42.89 -13.39 -46.55
C ASP A 282 -44.37 -13.63 -46.12
N ASN A 283 -45.30 -13.16 -46.95
CA ASN A 283 -46.57 -13.78 -47.38
C ASN A 283 -47.67 -14.29 -46.39
N ASN A 284 -48.77 -13.53 -46.36
CA ASN A 284 -50.19 -13.93 -46.53
C ASN A 284 -50.98 -14.66 -45.42
N THR A 285 -51.76 -13.91 -44.63
CA THR A 285 -53.10 -14.32 -44.13
C THR A 285 -53.96 -13.06 -43.85
N PRO A 286 -55.21 -12.93 -44.34
CA PRO A 286 -56.00 -11.71 -44.14
C PRO A 286 -56.78 -11.74 -42.82
N GLY A 287 -56.65 -10.70 -41.99
CA GLY A 287 -57.40 -10.58 -40.73
C GLY A 287 -57.37 -9.18 -40.12
N PHE A 288 -58.49 -8.49 -40.27
CA PHE A 288 -58.95 -7.17 -39.78
C PHE A 288 -58.57 -6.67 -38.35
N LEU A 289 -58.58 -5.33 -38.25
CA LEU A 289 -58.88 -4.42 -37.10
C LEU A 289 -57.76 -4.23 -36.03
N GLY A 290 -57.41 -3.03 -35.59
CA GLY A 290 -58.11 -1.75 -35.68
C GLY A 290 -57.25 -0.54 -35.31
N VAL A 291 -57.72 0.60 -35.81
CA VAL A 291 -57.23 1.96 -35.58
C VAL A 291 -57.71 2.44 -34.21
N THR A 292 -56.85 3.08 -33.43
CA THR A 292 -57.27 4.16 -32.51
C THR A 292 -56.17 5.21 -32.37
N VAL A 293 -56.39 6.33 -33.06
CA VAL A 293 -55.80 7.64 -32.79
C VAL A 293 -56.62 8.28 -31.66
N ILE A 294 -55.98 8.81 -30.62
CA ILE A 294 -56.63 9.79 -29.72
C ILE A 294 -55.76 11.05 -29.63
N LEU A 295 -56.33 12.13 -30.15
CA LEU A 295 -55.86 13.51 -30.06
C LEU A 295 -56.20 14.14 -28.69
N ALA A 296 -55.25 14.92 -28.19
CA ALA A 296 -55.35 16.23 -27.52
C ALA A 296 -56.49 16.57 -26.53
N THR A 297 -56.13 17.25 -25.43
CA THR A 297 -56.58 18.65 -25.18
C THR A 297 -55.83 19.30 -24.00
N LEU A 298 -55.46 20.57 -24.20
CA LEU A 298 -55.04 21.54 -23.18
C LEU A 298 -56.20 21.93 -22.25
N GLY A 299 -55.88 22.31 -21.02
CA GLY A 299 -56.79 23.08 -20.15
C GLY A 299 -56.07 23.66 -18.94
N ALA A 300 -55.50 24.85 -19.08
CA ALA A 300 -55.14 25.72 -17.95
C ALA A 300 -56.41 26.31 -17.32
N VAL A 301 -56.41 26.58 -16.02
CA VAL A 301 -56.79 27.88 -15.41
C VAL A 301 -56.78 27.80 -13.87
N LEU A 302 -56.21 28.87 -13.29
CA LEU A 302 -56.11 29.26 -11.90
C LEU A 302 -57.46 29.26 -11.14
N PHE A 303 -57.44 29.06 -9.82
CA PHE A 303 -57.59 30.16 -8.82
C PHE A 303 -57.51 29.63 -7.38
N ALA A 304 -56.76 30.37 -6.57
CA ALA A 304 -56.67 30.25 -5.12
C ALA A 304 -57.98 30.66 -4.42
N ARG A 305 -58.29 30.07 -3.25
CA ARG A 305 -58.41 30.81 -1.98
C ARG A 305 -58.61 29.90 -0.77
N MET A 306 -57.92 30.31 0.29
CA MET A 306 -57.92 29.80 1.66
C MET A 306 -59.27 29.92 2.38
N ARG A 307 -59.30 29.26 3.56
CA ARG A 307 -60.20 29.33 4.73
C ARG A 307 -61.26 28.23 4.78
N GLN A 308 -61.56 27.60 5.90
CA GLN A 308 -61.02 27.51 7.27
C GLN A 308 -62.01 26.53 7.97
N GLU A 309 -61.62 25.92 9.08
CA GLU A 309 -62.52 25.28 10.08
C GLU A 309 -62.96 23.86 9.64
N ASP A 310 -62.88 22.79 10.44
CA ASP A 310 -63.14 22.67 11.87
C ASP A 310 -62.59 21.34 12.46
N GLU A 311 -62.34 21.38 13.78
CA GLU A 311 -62.43 20.28 14.78
C GLU A 311 -61.44 19.09 14.68
N LEU A 312 -60.70 18.66 15.71
CA LEU A 312 -60.74 18.82 17.17
C LEU A 312 -59.34 18.46 17.74
#